data_AF-A0A661ZGW9-F1
#
_entry.id   AF-A0A661ZGW9-F1
#
_cell.length_a   1.000
_cell.length_b   1.000
_cell.length_c   1.000
_cell.angle_alpha   90.00
_cell.angle_beta   90.00
_cell.angle_gamma   90.00
#
_symmetry.space_group_name_H-M   'P 1'
#
loop_
_entity.id
_entity.type
_entity.pdbx_description
1 polymer ?
#
loop_
_entity_poly.entity_id
_entity_poly.type
_entity_poly.pdbx_seq_one_letter_code
_entity_poly.pdbx_strand_id
1 'polypeptide(L)'
;MIETIKIGRLRWHHVLNPSDENLQYLQDNFHFHPLDIEDCKSVVNQRPKVDIYDDYYFIILHFPSFDKQNRFLKIREVKIFWSEEYVITIGNSHWIVENMFNEGKVQEEK
;
A
#
# COMPACT_ATOMS: atom_id res chain seq x y z
N MET A 1 1.32 -4.83 -11.20
CA MET A 1 -0.05 -4.64 -11.76
C MET A 1 -0.86 -3.94 -10.69
N ILE A 2 -1.65 -2.93 -11.05
CA ILE A 2 -2.50 -2.20 -10.11
C ILE A 2 -3.90 -2.79 -10.19
N GLU A 3 -4.33 -3.47 -9.14
CA GLU A 3 -5.71 -3.96 -9.02
C GLU A 3 -6.55 -2.88 -8.35
N THR A 4 -7.81 -2.72 -8.77
CA THR A 4 -8.68 -1.67 -8.24
C THR A 4 -10.07 -2.25 -7.96
N ILE A 5 -10.61 -1.91 -6.80
CA ILE A 5 -12.01 -2.16 -6.43
C ILE A 5 -12.68 -0.86 -5.99
N LYS A 6 -14.00 -0.80 -6.14
CA LYS A 6 -14.83 0.30 -5.64
C LYS A 6 -15.70 -0.17 -4.48
N ILE A 7 -15.55 0.49 -3.34
CA ILE A 7 -16.37 0.27 -2.14
C ILE A 7 -17.17 1.55 -1.87
N GLY A 8 -18.42 1.58 -2.36
CA GLY A 8 -19.25 2.78 -2.31
C GLY A 8 -18.66 3.92 -3.14
N ARG A 9 -18.16 4.97 -2.49
CA ARG A 9 -17.46 6.10 -3.15
C ARG A 9 -15.93 5.95 -3.14
N LEU A 10 -15.40 5.04 -2.34
CA LEU A 10 -13.98 4.83 -2.16
C LEU A 10 -13.42 3.94 -3.27
N ARG A 11 -12.29 4.34 -3.87
CA ARG A 11 -11.50 3.49 -4.78
C ARG A 11 -10.31 2.91 -4.04
N TRP A 12 -10.23 1.59 -3.91
CA TRP A 12 -9.05 0.96 -3.35
C TRP A 12 -8.16 0.42 -4.46
N HIS A 13 -6.97 1.02 -4.62
CA HIS A 13 -5.89 0.55 -5.49
C HIS A 13 -4.91 -0.34 -4.69
N HIS A 14 -4.74 -1.58 -5.11
CA HIS A 14 -3.82 -2.53 -4.49
C HIS A 14 -2.69 -2.87 -5.45
N VAL A 15 -1.45 -2.62 -5.02
CA VAL A 15 -0.24 -2.77 -5.83
C VAL A 15 0.73 -3.72 -5.14
N LEU A 16 0.66 -4.99 -5.55
CA LEU A 16 1.61 -6.00 -5.13
C LEU A 16 2.87 -5.92 -6.00
N ASN A 17 4.04 -5.91 -5.35
CA ASN A 17 5.36 -5.85 -5.99
C ASN A 17 5.41 -4.75 -7.07
N PRO A 18 5.33 -3.46 -6.69
CA PRO A 18 5.24 -2.36 -7.64
C PRO A 18 6.46 -2.34 -8.57
N SER A 19 6.22 -2.22 -9.88
CA SER A 19 7.26 -1.87 -10.84
C SER A 19 7.50 -0.36 -10.83
N ASP A 20 8.63 0.09 -11.38
CA ASP A 20 8.90 1.52 -11.58
C ASP A 20 7.81 2.20 -12.40
N GLU A 21 7.27 1.52 -13.42
CA GLU A 21 6.13 2.00 -14.20
C GLU A 21 4.86 2.19 -13.35
N ASN A 22 4.60 1.30 -12.39
CA ASN A 22 3.46 1.44 -11.48
C ASN A 22 3.65 2.65 -10.57
N LEU A 23 4.86 2.86 -10.04
CA LEU A 23 5.14 4.01 -9.17
C LEU A 23 5.13 5.33 -9.94
N GLN A 24 5.62 5.34 -11.18
CA GLN A 24 5.55 6.52 -12.06
C GLN A 24 4.10 6.87 -12.38
N TYR A 25 3.29 5.86 -12.74
CA TYR A 25 1.86 6.06 -12.96
C TYR A 25 1.18 6.67 -11.72
N LEU A 26 1.47 6.17 -10.52
CA LEU A 26 0.90 6.72 -9.29
C LEU A 26 1.36 8.17 -9.05
N GLN A 27 2.64 8.47 -9.26
CA GLN A 27 3.17 9.82 -9.14
C GLN A 27 2.45 10.80 -10.10
N ASP A 28 2.30 10.43 -11.36
CA ASP A 28 1.74 11.29 -12.41
C ASP A 28 0.23 11.52 -12.25
N ASN A 29 -0.51 10.55 -11.69
CA ASN A 29 -1.97 10.61 -11.62
C ASN A 29 -2.48 11.17 -10.28
N PHE A 30 -1.72 11.01 -9.19
CA PHE A 30 -2.16 11.37 -7.84
C PHE A 30 -1.36 12.53 -7.23
N HIS A 31 -0.35 13.05 -7.93
CA HIS A 31 0.48 14.18 -7.49
C HIS A 31 1.12 13.97 -6.11
N PHE A 32 1.52 12.73 -5.81
CA PHE A 32 2.17 12.41 -4.55
C PHE A 32 3.52 13.11 -4.39
N HIS A 33 3.84 13.46 -3.15
CA HIS A 33 5.11 14.06 -2.80
C HIS A 33 6.27 13.15 -3.26
N PRO A 34 7.33 13.68 -3.92
CA PRO A 34 8.40 12.86 -4.47
C PRO A 34 9.09 11.95 -3.45
N LEU A 35 9.21 12.40 -2.19
CA LEU A 35 9.80 11.60 -1.10
C LEU A 35 8.96 10.36 -0.74
N ASP A 36 7.64 10.44 -0.84
CA ASP A 36 6.76 9.30 -0.53
C ASP A 36 6.89 8.21 -1.62
N ILE A 37 7.06 8.65 -2.88
CA ILE A 37 7.37 7.74 -4.01
C ILE A 37 8.76 7.12 -3.84
N GLU A 38 9.74 7.89 -3.40
CA GLU A 38 11.08 7.39 -3.10
C GLU A 38 11.05 6.32 -2.00
N ASP A 39 10.29 6.56 -0.93
CA ASP A 39 10.06 5.56 0.11
C ASP A 39 9.47 4.28 -0.48
N CYS A 40 8.52 4.38 -1.42
CA CYS A 40 7.96 3.24 -2.14
C CYS A 40 8.98 2.44 -2.95
N LYS A 41 10.04 3.08 -3.47
CA LYS A 41 11.13 2.45 -4.22
C LYS A 41 12.19 1.80 -3.31
N SER A 42 12.23 2.18 -2.04
CA SER A 42 13.26 1.70 -1.12
C SER A 42 13.24 0.17 -0.97
N VAL A 43 14.40 -0.45 -1.21
CA VAL A 43 14.64 -1.88 -0.98
C VAL A 43 14.82 -2.18 0.52
N VAL A 44 15.21 -1.18 1.30
CA VAL A 44 15.34 -1.26 2.75
C VAL A 44 14.02 -0.84 3.40
N ASN A 45 13.62 -1.57 4.46
CA ASN A 45 12.44 -1.22 5.24
C ASN A 45 12.58 0.19 5.82
N GLN A 46 11.56 0.99 5.60
CA GLN A 46 11.45 2.34 6.15
C GLN A 46 10.95 2.27 7.59
N ARG A 47 11.13 3.35 8.35
CA ARG A 47 10.54 3.42 9.70
C ARG A 47 9.03 3.63 9.60
N PRO A 48 8.22 3.02 10.48
CA PRO A 48 6.80 3.32 10.54
C PRO A 48 6.58 4.81 10.81
N LYS A 49 5.69 5.42 10.04
CA LYS A 49 5.39 6.85 10.12
C LYS A 49 4.01 7.16 9.56
N VAL A 50 3.54 8.37 9.85
CA VAL A 50 2.38 9.01 9.24
C VAL A 50 2.81 10.41 8.84
N ASP A 51 2.87 10.65 7.54
CA ASP A 51 3.07 11.99 6.98
C ASP A 51 1.70 12.53 6.53
N ILE A 52 1.40 13.76 6.92
CA ILE A 52 0.10 14.41 6.71
C ILE A 52 0.29 15.50 5.65
N TYR A 53 -0.45 15.38 4.56
CA TYR A 53 -0.55 16.40 3.51
C TYR A 53 -2.00 16.89 3.41
N ASP A 54 -2.22 17.98 2.67
CA ASP A 54 -3.56 18.58 2.54
C ASP A 54 -4.56 17.63 1.85
N ASP A 55 -4.08 16.85 0.87
CA ASP A 55 -4.94 16.01 0.01
C ASP A 55 -4.93 14.52 0.40
N TYR A 56 -3.96 14.07 1.19
CA TYR A 56 -3.80 12.67 1.56
C TYR A 56 -2.89 12.45 2.78
N TYR A 57 -2.99 11.26 3.35
CA TYR A 57 -2.08 10.73 4.37
C TYR A 57 -1.17 9.69 3.75
N PHE A 58 0.13 9.77 4.02
CA PHE A 58 1.09 8.72 3.71
C PHE A 58 1.47 7.96 4.97
N ILE A 59 1.24 6.65 4.98
CA ILE A 59 1.40 5.81 6.16
C ILE A 59 2.29 4.63 5.82
N ILE A 60 3.28 4.37 6.68
CA ILE A 60 4.10 3.16 6.62
C ILE A 60 3.80 2.33 7.86
N LEU A 61 3.29 1.11 7.67
CA LEU A 61 3.03 0.16 8.75
C LEU A 61 3.91 -1.08 8.63
N HIS A 62 4.34 -1.58 9.78
CA HIS A 62 5.10 -2.82 9.91
C HIS A 62 4.24 -3.94 10.45
N PHE A 63 4.31 -5.09 9.79
CA PHE A 63 3.72 -6.33 10.23
C PHE A 63 4.83 -7.32 10.59
N PRO A 64 4.93 -7.73 11.86
CA PRO A 64 5.84 -8.80 12.24
C PRO A 64 5.37 -10.13 11.66
N SER A 65 6.26 -10.84 10.97
CA SER A 65 6.03 -12.16 10.42
C SER A 65 7.08 -13.13 10.96
N PHE A 66 6.65 -14.11 11.73
CA PHE A 66 7.57 -15.08 12.32
C PHE A 66 7.94 -16.17 11.31
N ASP A 67 9.22 -16.23 10.93
CA ASP A 67 9.78 -17.29 10.12
C ASP A 67 10.04 -18.51 11.01
N LYS A 68 9.16 -19.50 10.94
CA LYS A 68 9.26 -20.73 11.75
C LYS A 68 10.49 -21.57 11.42
N GLN A 69 10.98 -21.52 10.17
CA GLN A 69 12.13 -22.33 9.74
C GLN A 69 13.42 -21.78 10.32
N ASN A 70 13.62 -20.47 10.17
CA ASN A 70 14.84 -19.79 10.63
C ASN A 70 14.72 -19.27 12.08
N ARG A 71 13.55 -19.41 12.72
CA ARG A 71 13.22 -18.90 14.06
C ARG A 71 13.52 -17.41 14.22
N PHE A 72 13.22 -16.62 13.19
CA PHE A 72 13.53 -15.19 13.15
C PHE A 72 12.28 -14.35 12.85
N LEU A 73 12.23 -13.14 13.39
CA LEU A 73 11.15 -12.19 13.12
C LEU A 73 11.49 -11.38 11.87
N LYS A 74 10.72 -11.58 10.79
CA LYS A 74 10.81 -10.74 9.60
C LYS A 74 9.81 -9.61 9.71
N ILE A 75 10.18 -8.44 9.21
CA ILE A 75 9.28 -7.30 9.10
C ILE A 75 8.76 -7.25 7.67
N ARG A 76 7.44 -7.25 7.52
CA ARG A 76 6.74 -6.91 6.28
C ARG A 76 6.26 -5.48 6.39
N GLU A 77 6.37 -4.73 5.31
CA GLU A 77 5.95 -3.35 5.26
C GLU A 77 4.76 -3.21 4.31
N VAL A 78 3.81 -2.35 4.67
CA VAL A 78 2.84 -1.80 3.73
C VAL A 78 2.96 -0.29 3.74
N LYS A 79 2.87 0.29 2.55
CA LYS A 79 2.80 1.73 2.34
C LYS A 79 1.40 2.07 1.88
N ILE A 80 0.81 3.08 2.51
CA ILE A 80 -0.60 3.42 2.32
C ILE A 80 -0.69 4.90 1.99
N PHE A 81 -1.28 5.21 0.84
CA PHE A 81 -1.79 6.54 0.53
C PHE A 81 -3.29 6.54 0.80
N TRP A 82 -3.78 7.44 1.63
CA TRP A 82 -5.19 7.50 2.01
C TRP A 82 -5.73 8.91 1.85
N SER A 83 -6.75 9.07 1.01
CA SER A 83 -7.52 10.31 0.85
C SER A 83 -9.03 10.08 1.10
N GLU A 84 -9.84 11.11 0.90
CA GLU A 84 -11.30 10.97 0.95
C GLU A 84 -11.86 10.10 -0.19
N GLU A 85 -11.17 10.02 -1.33
CA GLU A 85 -11.65 9.31 -2.52
C GLU A 85 -10.98 7.96 -2.77
N TYR A 86 -9.78 7.75 -2.23
CA TYR A 86 -9.02 6.55 -2.51
C TYR A 86 -8.21 6.03 -1.31
N VAL A 87 -7.91 4.74 -1.37
CA VAL A 87 -6.87 4.09 -0.58
C VAL A 87 -5.94 3.38 -1.55
N ILE A 88 -4.65 3.64 -1.48
CA ILE A 88 -3.63 2.93 -2.26
C ILE A 88 -2.74 2.18 -1.30
N THR A 89 -2.70 0.86 -1.44
CA THR A 89 -1.81 0.00 -0.66
C THR A 89 -0.72 -0.55 -1.57
N ILE A 90 0.53 -0.35 -1.19
CA ILE A 90 1.71 -0.71 -1.98
C ILE A 90 2.64 -1.57 -1.13
N GLY A 91 3.15 -2.63 -1.74
CA GLY A 91 4.25 -3.43 -1.20
C GLY A 91 3.99 -4.92 -1.26
N ASN A 92 4.96 -5.70 -0.80
CA ASN A 92 4.79 -7.14 -0.57
C ASN A 92 4.07 -7.33 0.77
N SER A 93 2.84 -6.82 0.82
CA SER A 93 2.06 -6.60 2.03
C SER A 93 1.84 -7.90 2.80
N HIS A 94 1.64 -7.78 4.09
CA HIS A 94 1.20 -8.89 4.91
C HIS A 94 -0.15 -9.43 4.41
N TRP A 95 -0.36 -10.74 4.51
CA TRP A 95 -1.56 -11.45 4.02
C TRP A 95 -2.89 -10.86 4.50
N ILE A 96 -2.88 -10.12 5.61
CA ILE A 96 -4.06 -9.44 6.14
C ILE A 96 -4.58 -8.35 5.18
N VAL A 97 -3.69 -7.58 4.55
CA VAL A 97 -4.09 -6.52 3.61
C VAL A 97 -4.67 -7.14 2.34
N GLU A 98 -4.02 -8.19 1.84
CA GLU A 98 -4.51 -8.96 0.69
C GLU A 98 -5.88 -9.60 0.98
N ASN A 99 -6.07 -10.18 2.17
CA ASN A 99 -7.37 -10.72 2.58
C ASN A 99 -8.45 -9.64 2.63
N MET A 100 -8.17 -8.49 3.24
CA MET A 100 -9.12 -7.37 3.30
C MET A 100 -9.48 -6.87 1.89
N PHE A 101 -8.52 -6.81 0.97
CA PHE A 101 -8.77 -6.42 -0.41
C PHE A 101 -9.65 -7.44 -1.13
N ASN A 102 -9.40 -8.74 -0.92
CA ASN A 102 -10.21 -9.81 -1.49
C ASN A 102 -11.63 -9.85 -0.89
N GLU A 103 -11.80 -9.56 0.39
CA GLU A 103 -13.12 -9.37 1.00
C GLU A 103 -13.88 -8.19 0.37
N GLY A 104 -13.17 -7.10 0.06
CA GLY A 104 -13.72 -5.95 -0.67
C GLY A 104 -14.18 -6.30 -2.08
N LYS A 105 -13.41 -7.10 -2.83
CA LYS A 105 -13.82 -7.61 -4.17
C LYS A 105 -15.17 -8.32 -4.12
N VAL A 106 -15.35 -9.20 -3.14
CA VAL A 106 -16.60 -9.98 -2.97
C VAL A 106 -17.80 -9.06 -2.66
N GLN A 107 -17.57 -7.88 -2.08
CA GLN A 107 -18.63 -6.91 -1.82
C GLN A 107 -18.97 -6.05 -3.04
N GLU A 108 -18.00 -5.74 -3.91
CA GLU A 108 -18.22 -5.00 -5.15
C GLU A 108 -19.06 -5.78 -6.17
N GLU A 109 -18.94 -7.10 -6.17
CA GLU A 109 -19.71 -8.00 -7.06
C GLU A 109 -21.19 -8.15 -6.65
N LYS A 110 -21.61 -7.61 -5.49
CA LYS A 110 -22.98 -7.69 -4.96
C LYS A 110 -23.76 -6.39 -5.17
#